data_AF-A0A5C6UYL1-F1
#
_entry.id   AF-A0A5C6UYL1-F1
#
_cell.length_a   1.000
_cell.length_b   1.000
_cell.length_c   1.000
_cell.angle_alpha   90.00
_cell.angle_beta   90.00
_cell.angle_gamma   90.00
#
_symmetry.space_group_name_H-M   'P 1'
#
loop_
_entity.id
_entity.type
_entity.pdbx_description
1 polymer ?
#
loop_
_entity_poly.entity_id
_entity_poly.type
_entity_poly.pdbx_seq_one_letter_code
_entity_poly.pdbx_strand_id
1 'polypeptide(L)' 'MGNQDIKDYVVWNFLELIGDFLILFAVVLLCEWYAMRKGYNSIDRAWLITVGVLMVLILDCEERMGSI' A
#
# COMPACT_ATOMS: atom_id res chain seq x y z
N MET A 1 28.68 -12.04 -16.94
CA MET A 1 27.73 -11.67 -15.86
C MET A 1 27.19 -10.31 -16.25
N GLY A 2 25.94 -10.18 -16.70
CA GLY A 2 25.54 -8.87 -17.29
C GLY A 2 24.22 -8.76 -18.04
N ASN A 3 23.30 -9.72 -17.94
CA ASN A 3 21.95 -9.50 -18.51
C ASN A 3 20.86 -10.30 -17.78
N GLN A 4 21.19 -11.48 -17.26
CA GLN A 4 20.26 -12.26 -16.41
C GLN A 4 20.07 -11.58 -15.05
N ASP A 5 21.16 -11.18 -14.39
CA ASP A 5 21.09 -10.48 -13.09
C ASP A 5 20.28 -9.16 -13.16
N ILE A 6 20.35 -8.45 -14.29
CA ILE A 6 19.59 -7.20 -14.51
C ILE A 6 18.10 -7.51 -14.69
N LYS A 7 17.75 -8.56 -15.43
CA LYS A 7 16.36 -8.99 -15.60
C LYS A 7 15.76 -9.45 -14.28
N ASP A 8 16.49 -10.25 -13.52
CA ASP A 8 16.03 -10.77 -12.23
C ASP A 8 15.83 -9.63 -11.22
N TYR A 9 16.72 -8.65 -11.20
CA TYR A 9 16.57 -7.43 -10.40
C TYR A 9 15.32 -6.61 -10.78
N VAL A 10 15.09 -6.40 -12.09
CA VAL A 10 13.92 -5.68 -12.57
C VAL A 10 12.63 -6.42 -12.21
N VAL A 11 12.58 -7.74 -12.38
CA VAL A 11 11.40 -8.55 -12.04
C VAL A 11 11.11 -8.47 -10.54
N TRP A 12 12.12 -8.60 -9.69
CA TRP A 12 11.96 -8.47 -8.24
C TRP A 12 11.39 -7.10 -7.83
N ASN A 13 11.97 -6.03 -8.36
CA ASN A 13 11.50 -4.67 -8.07
C ASN A 13 10.06 -4.42 -8.58
N PHE A 14 9.68 -5.03 -9.71
CA PHE A 14 8.30 -4.99 -10.20
C PHE A 14 7.34 -5.78 -9.30
N LEU A 15 7.74 -6.96 -8.82
CA LEU A 15 6.91 -7.75 -7.90
C LEU A 15 6.69 -7.00 -6.58
N GLU A 16 7.73 -6.37 -6.05
CA GLU A 16 7.66 -5.57 -4.83
C GLU A 16 6.68 -4.40 -4.99
N LEU A 17 6.79 -3.64 -6.09
CA LEU A 17 5.86 -2.55 -6.42
C LEU A 17 4.40 -3.04 -6.54
N ILE A 18 4.17 -4.18 -7.17
CA ILE A 18 2.83 -4.76 -7.33
C ILE A 18 2.29 -5.22 -5.96
N GLY A 19 3.15 -5.79 -5.12
CA GLY A 19 2.81 -6.19 -3.74
C GLY A 19 2.31 -5.00 -2.93
N ASP A 20 3.07 -3.91 -2.90
CA ASP A 20 2.70 -2.67 -2.19
C ASP A 20 1.37 -2.10 -2.70
N PHE A 21 1.18 -2.09 -4.02
CA PHE A 21 -0.06 -1.61 -4.63
C PHE A 21 -1.26 -2.47 -4.21
N LEU A 22 -1.13 -3.80 -4.21
CA LEU A 22 -2.20 -4.71 -3.79
C LEU A 22 -2.57 -4.54 -2.32
N ILE A 23 -1.57 -4.32 -1.45
CA ILE A 23 -1.79 -4.07 -0.02
C ILE A 23 -2.56 -2.76 0.17
N LEU A 24 -2.10 -1.67 -0.45
CA LEU A 24 -2.78 -0.38 -0.39
C LEU A 24 -4.22 -0.48 -0.93
N PHE A 25 -4.41 -1.20 -2.04
CA PHE A 25 -5.72 -1.41 -2.63
C PHE A 25 -6.67 -2.17 -1.70
N ALA A 26 -6.18 -3.24 -1.04
CA ALA A 26 -6.96 -3.99 -0.07
C ALA A 26 -7.37 -3.12 1.14
N VAL A 27 -6.48 -2.26 1.62
CA VAL A 27 -6.77 -1.34 2.73
C VAL A 27 -7.83 -0.32 2.34
N VAL A 28 -7.76 0.26 1.14
CA VAL A 28 -8.80 1.17 0.63
C VAL A 28 -10.16 0.47 0.58
N LEU A 29 -10.22 -0.78 0.08
CA LEU A 29 -11.46 -1.56 0.02
C LEU A 29 -12.01 -1.86 1.42
N LEU A 30 -11.16 -2.19 2.40
CA LEU A 30 -11.58 -2.42 3.78
C LEU A 30 -12.13 -1.15 4.42
N CYS A 31 -11.47 0.00 4.21
CA CYS A 31 -11.94 1.31 4.68
C CYS A 31 -13.27 1.68 4.04
N GLU A 32 -13.42 1.51 2.73
CA GLU A 32 -14.67 1.73 1.98
C GLU A 32 -15.81 0.86 2.51
N TRP A 33 -15.54 -0.44 2.71
CA TRP A 33 -16.51 -1.41 3.21
C TRP A 33 -16.94 -1.10 4.64
N TYR A 34 -15.98 -0.83 5.53
CA TYR A 34 -16.27 -0.42 6.91
C TYR A 34 -17.09 0.86 6.94
N ALA A 35 -16.75 1.83 6.08
CA ALA A 35 -17.43 3.11 6.08
C ALA A 35 -18.84 3.03 5.50
N MET A 36 -19.07 2.12 4.56
CA MET A 36 -20.42 1.79 4.07
C MET A 36 -21.27 1.13 5.16
N ARG A 37 -20.70 0.23 5.96
CA ARG A 37 -21.40 -0.44 7.07
C ARG A 37 -21.84 0.53 8.17
N LYS A 38 -21.07 1.57 8.43
CA LYS A 38 -21.39 2.59 9.44
C LYS A 38 -22.25 3.75 8.93
N GLY A 39 -22.49 3.84 7.62
CA GLY A 39 -23.24 4.95 7.03
C GLY A 39 -22.51 6.30 7.13
N TYR A 40 -21.18 6.30 7.03
CA TYR A 40 -20.39 7.53 7.05
C TYR A 40 -20.69 8.41 5.83
N ASN A 41 -20.66 9.74 6.02
CA ASN A 41 -20.77 10.71 4.93
C ASN A 41 -19.54 10.67 4.03
N SER A 42 -19.65 11.17 2.79
CA SER A 42 -18.55 11.14 1.81
C SER A 42 -17.24 11.74 2.31
N ILE A 43 -17.30 12.78 3.15
CA ILE A 43 -16.11 13.41 3.77
C ILE A 43 -15.47 12.46 4.78
N ASP A 44 -16.25 11.87 5.68
CA ASP A 44 -15.76 10.93 6.69
C ASP A 44 -15.17 9.67 6.03
N ARG A 45 -15.80 9.19 4.94
CA ARG A 45 -15.28 8.07 4.14
C ARG A 45 -13.90 8.42 3.56
N ALA A 46 -13.77 9.58 2.92
CA ALA A 46 -12.49 10.04 2.36
C ALA A 46 -11.42 10.21 3.44
N TRP A 47 -11.79 10.73 4.61
CA TRP A 47 -10.88 10.87 5.74
C TRP A 47 -10.40 9.53 6.27
N LEU A 48 -11.30 8.55 6.41
CA LEU A 48 -10.98 7.22 6.93
C LEU A 48 -10.04 6.48 5.97
N ILE A 49 -10.26 6.58 4.67
CA ILE A 49 -9.35 6.05 3.64
C ILE A 49 -8.00 6.76 3.71
N THR A 50 -7.99 8.10 3.84
CA THR A 50 -6.75 8.89 3.91
C THR A 50 -5.89 8.47 5.11
N VAL A 51 -6.50 8.31 6.30
CA VAL A 51 -5.80 7.84 7.51
C VAL A 51 -5.33 6.39 7.36
N GLY A 52 -6.17 5.52 6.80
CA GLY A 52 -5.80 4.12 6.55
C GLY A 52 -4.59 3.99 5.63
N VAL A 53 -4.60 4.73 4.51
CA VAL A 53 -3.47 4.78 3.57
C VAL A 53 -2.23 5.40 4.22
N LEU A 54 -2.38 6.49 4.97
CA LEU A 54 -1.26 7.11 5.69
C LEU A 54 -0.59 6.16 6.68
N MET A 55 -1.37 5.38 7.44
CA MET A 55 -0.84 4.37 8.36
C MET A 55 0.01 3.33 7.62
N VAL A 56 -0.48 2.82 6.49
CA VAL A 56 0.26 1.85 5.68
C VAL A 56 1.55 2.46 5.13
N LEU A 57 1.49 3.69 4.61
CA LEU A 57 2.66 4.40 4.10
C LEU A 57 3.70 4.69 5.19
N ILE A 58 3.26 5.03 6.41
CA ILE A 58 4.16 5.24 7.54
C ILE A 58 4.86 3.92 7.91
N LEU A 59 4.13 2.80 7.94
CA LEU A 59 4.70 1.49 8.23
C LEU A 59 5.70 1.04 7.16
N ASP A 60 5.37 1.21 5.87
CA ASP A 60 6.32 0.94 4.77
C ASP A 60 7.57 1.84 4.88
N CYS A 61 7.38 3.12 5.18
CA CYS A 61 8.48 4.06 5.36
C CYS A 61 9.37 3.70 6.57
N GLU A 62 8.78 3.24 7.67
CA GLU A 62 9.51 2.77 8.86
C GLU A 62 10.29 1.48 8.57
N GLU A 63 9.68 0.51 7.88
CA GLU A 63 10.34 -0.74 7.48
C GLU A 63 11.56 -0.47 6.58
N ARG A 64 11.46 0.50 5.67
CA ARG A 64 12.59 0.95 4.83
C ARG A 64 13.67 1.69 5.62
N MET A 65 13.34 2.40 6.70
CA MET A 65 14.31 3.08 7.57
C MET A 65 14.99 2.15 8.58
N GLY A 66 14.33 1.08 9.03
CA GLY A 66 14.90 0.07 9.93
C GLY A 66 15.86 -0.92 9.25
N SER A 67 15.95 -0.87 7.92
CA SER A 67 16.79 -1.74 7.09
C SER A 67 18.16 -1.10 6.71
N ILE A 68 18.56 -0.02 7.39
CA ILE A 68 19.86 0.67 7.23
C ILE A 68 20.76 0.43 8.44
#